data_AF-A0A2T3A9F1-F1
#
_entry.id   AF-A0A2T3A9F1-F1
#
_cell.length_a   1.000
_cell.length_b   1.000
_cell.length_c   1.000
_cell.angle_alpha   90.00
_cell.angle_beta   90.00
_cell.angle_gamma   90.00
#
_symmetry.space_group_name_H-M   'P 1'
#
loop_
_entity.id
_entity.type
_entity.pdbx_description
1 polymer ?
#
loop_
_entity_poly.entity_id
_entity_poly.type
_entity_poly.pdbx_seq_one_letter_code
_entity_poly.pdbx_strand_id
1 'polypeptide(L)'
;MAKSSILLRQALVALAGLSSLPTTTAHSWVEQLQRIAANGTLVSPVGYQRGFVARDNPLFKGDVTDDLWQLPANALGRTKIYDNDTICSPQQSTSNYTAEFPRLVTAAGDYIAMRHEENGHVTLPQNQANKPRNRGTIYIYGTDNSLPNDTLVSIHKVWTVDGTGGDGRGRLLATRNYDDGQCYQVNSGAISSSRQDQFDKVATDPEGADLWCQSDIQLPSDITTGANYTLYWVWDWPTLNKANAMPGEEGVNVTRQEIYTSCMDLEIVDACSDALGDSTACASNSTATTKTSIAQSFDKSQSYGSAAVPQELTGNFAVNVEDAPADSSSNDGMSAPPSLAASAVVASTGTASTFSTVTKSKGSSHHTSSAGGEQDGQTVTVAMSTVTVTAGVTTTTVTATTVTAAANAAATSESSASTDSAASATTSAPGVVAEASNGELGVPRTQGVAPAVTPFMQNRRRRSRISILE
;
A
#
# COMPACT_ATOMS: atom_id res chain seq x y z
N MET A 1 17.57 43.70 -37.93
CA MET A 1 18.23 42.48 -37.43
C MET A 1 18.11 42.26 -35.91
N ALA A 2 17.60 43.20 -35.09
CA ALA A 2 17.54 43.02 -33.63
C ALA A 2 16.35 42.20 -33.09
N LYS A 3 15.22 42.12 -33.83
CA LYS A 3 13.99 41.43 -33.35
C LYS A 3 14.05 39.89 -33.45
N SER A 4 14.92 39.33 -34.29
CA SER A 4 15.03 37.87 -34.50
C SER A 4 15.80 37.16 -33.37
N SER A 5 16.68 37.89 -32.67
CA SER A 5 17.51 37.37 -31.57
C SER A 5 16.72 37.14 -30.27
N ILE A 6 15.69 37.97 -30.04
CA ILE A 6 14.88 37.92 -28.81
C ILE A 6 13.90 36.75 -28.85
N LEU A 7 13.31 36.45 -30.02
CA LEU A 7 12.39 35.32 -30.20
C LEU A 7 13.09 33.95 -30.06
N LEU A 8 14.35 33.85 -30.50
CA LEU A 8 15.13 32.62 -30.36
C LEU A 8 15.52 32.33 -28.89
N ARG A 9 15.77 33.38 -28.09
CA ARG A 9 16.08 33.26 -26.65
C ARG A 9 14.85 32.92 -25.82
N GLN A 10 13.67 33.43 -26.18
CA GLN A 10 12.41 33.09 -25.50
C GLN A 10 11.94 31.67 -25.82
N ALA A 11 12.19 31.17 -27.04
CA ALA A 11 11.88 29.79 -27.42
C ALA A 11 12.74 28.75 -26.65
N LEU A 12 14.01 29.07 -26.36
CA LEU A 12 14.91 28.19 -25.59
C LEU A 12 14.56 28.14 -24.09
N VAL A 13 14.04 29.23 -23.51
CA VAL A 13 13.59 29.25 -22.11
C VAL A 13 12.24 28.53 -21.93
N ALA A 14 11.35 28.60 -22.94
CA ALA A 14 10.10 27.84 -22.94
C ALA A 14 10.31 26.32 -23.13
N LEU A 15 11.33 25.90 -23.89
CA LEU A 15 11.67 24.49 -24.07
C LEU A 15 12.38 23.87 -22.85
N ALA A 16 13.07 24.68 -22.04
CA ALA A 16 13.72 24.24 -20.80
C ALA A 16 12.76 24.14 -19.60
N GLY A 17 11.58 24.78 -19.67
CA GLY A 17 10.56 24.72 -18.61
C GLY A 17 9.60 23.54 -18.69
N LEU A 18 9.61 22.77 -19.79
CA LEU A 18 8.67 21.66 -20.03
C LEU A 18 9.25 20.26 -19.73
N SER A 19 10.52 20.16 -19.37
CA SER A 19 11.22 18.89 -19.17
C SER A 19 11.30 18.42 -17.71
N SER A 20 10.71 19.15 -16.77
CA SER A 20 10.61 18.73 -15.36
C SER A 20 9.17 18.33 -15.00
N LEU A 21 8.58 17.42 -15.78
CA LEU A 21 7.48 16.61 -15.26
C LEU A 21 8.09 15.75 -14.14
N PRO A 22 7.57 15.78 -12.91
CA PRO A 22 8.00 14.84 -11.90
C PRO A 22 7.76 13.46 -12.50
N THR A 23 8.85 12.73 -12.76
CA THR A 23 8.75 11.29 -12.95
C THR A 23 8.27 10.78 -11.61
N THR A 24 6.96 10.61 -11.45
CA THR A 24 6.40 9.93 -10.29
C THR A 24 6.99 8.54 -10.34
N THR A 25 8.02 8.29 -9.56
CA THR A 25 8.60 6.98 -9.36
C THR A 25 7.73 6.32 -8.31
N ALA A 26 7.17 5.14 -8.63
CA ALA A 26 6.43 4.43 -7.60
C ALA A 26 7.38 3.98 -6.52
N HIS A 27 6.91 4.00 -5.28
CA HIS A 27 7.70 3.61 -4.13
C HIS A 27 6.80 2.98 -3.08
N SER A 28 6.37 1.74 -3.30
CA SER A 28 5.46 1.07 -2.37
C SER A 28 6.18 -0.02 -1.60
N TRP A 29 5.76 -0.20 -0.36
CA TRP A 29 6.14 -1.24 0.58
C TRP A 29 4.96 -1.47 1.54
N VAL A 30 5.05 -2.51 2.35
CA VAL A 30 4.06 -2.75 3.41
C VAL A 30 4.36 -1.85 4.61
N GLU A 31 3.42 -0.98 4.92
CA GLU A 31 3.47 -0.04 6.04
C GLU A 31 3.15 -0.74 7.36
N GLN A 32 2.12 -1.60 7.36
CA GLN A 32 1.62 -2.27 8.56
C GLN A 32 1.05 -3.65 8.25
N LEU A 33 1.14 -4.53 9.23
CA LEU A 33 0.45 -5.81 9.28
C LEU A 33 -0.48 -5.87 10.48
N GLN A 34 -1.66 -6.43 10.31
CA GLN A 34 -2.61 -6.66 11.40
C GLN A 34 -3.33 -7.99 11.22
N ARG A 35 -3.76 -8.59 12.33
CA ARG A 35 -4.69 -9.72 12.28
C ARG A 35 -6.09 -9.21 11.92
N ILE A 36 -6.86 -10.09 11.30
CA ILE A 36 -8.27 -9.86 10.96
C ILE A 36 -9.11 -10.73 11.88
N ALA A 37 -9.93 -10.08 12.72
CA ALA A 37 -10.86 -10.78 13.59
C ALA A 37 -11.99 -11.45 12.81
N ALA A 38 -12.76 -12.31 13.50
CA ALA A 38 -13.85 -13.05 12.88
C ALA A 38 -14.92 -12.14 12.24
N ASN A 39 -15.13 -10.92 12.74
CA ASN A 39 -16.06 -9.95 12.17
C ASN A 39 -15.44 -9.06 11.06
N GLY A 40 -14.20 -9.34 10.65
CA GLY A 40 -13.47 -8.57 9.65
C GLY A 40 -12.80 -7.30 10.18
N THR A 41 -12.80 -7.02 11.49
CA THR A 41 -12.08 -5.86 12.05
C THR A 41 -10.57 -6.13 12.09
N LEU A 42 -9.75 -5.11 11.81
CA LEU A 42 -8.31 -5.18 12.02
C LEU A 42 -7.98 -5.02 13.51
N VAL A 43 -7.30 -5.98 14.10
CA VAL A 43 -7.00 -6.01 15.54
C VAL A 43 -5.54 -5.77 15.85
N SER A 44 -5.29 -5.36 17.10
CA SER A 44 -3.95 -5.20 17.67
C SER A 44 -3.45 -6.53 18.26
N PRO A 45 -2.13 -6.71 18.45
CA PRO A 45 -1.06 -5.76 18.14
C PRO A 45 -0.74 -5.65 16.63
N VAL A 46 -0.27 -4.47 16.22
CA VAL A 46 0.22 -4.20 14.85
C VAL A 46 1.63 -4.75 14.69
N GLY A 47 1.96 -5.27 13.50
CA GLY A 47 3.30 -5.65 13.09
C GLY A 47 3.82 -4.86 11.90
N TYR A 48 5.13 -4.94 11.64
CA TYR A 48 5.81 -4.17 10.62
C TYR A 48 6.77 -5.02 9.78
N GLN A 49 7.30 -4.46 8.70
CA GLN A 49 8.42 -5.06 7.97
C GLN A 49 9.74 -4.93 8.73
N ARG A 50 10.73 -5.73 8.33
CA ARG A 50 12.06 -5.71 8.94
C ARG A 50 12.66 -4.30 8.79
N GLY A 51 13.13 -3.72 9.90
CA GLY A 51 13.86 -2.46 9.88
C GLY A 51 13.01 -1.27 9.42
N PHE A 52 11.70 -1.33 9.61
CA PHE A 52 10.75 -0.29 9.21
C PHE A 52 11.15 1.11 9.68
N VAL A 53 10.95 2.12 8.81
CA VAL A 53 11.19 3.53 9.12
C VAL A 53 9.90 4.33 8.90
N ALA A 54 9.22 4.69 9.99
CA ALA A 54 7.97 5.43 9.89
C ALA A 54 8.09 6.75 9.10
N ARG A 55 7.06 7.07 8.31
CA ARG A 55 7.00 8.27 7.45
C ARG A 55 7.07 9.60 8.20
N ASP A 56 6.67 9.61 9.47
CA ASP A 56 6.75 10.78 10.36
C ASP A 56 8.13 10.96 11.01
N ASN A 57 9.04 10.00 10.82
CA ASN A 57 10.42 10.12 11.24
C ASN A 57 11.09 11.30 10.50
N PRO A 58 11.67 12.29 11.20
CA PRO A 58 12.31 13.44 10.56
C PRO A 58 13.48 13.10 9.61
N LEU A 59 14.02 11.88 9.71
CA LEU A 59 15.10 11.37 8.86
C LEU A 59 14.61 10.54 7.67
N PHE A 60 13.30 10.28 7.57
CA PHE A 60 12.70 9.53 6.47
C PHE A 60 12.88 10.28 5.14
N LYS A 61 13.38 9.57 4.13
CA LYS A 61 13.62 10.04 2.77
C LYS A 61 12.71 9.37 1.75
N GLY A 62 12.12 8.22 2.08
CA GLY A 62 11.31 7.42 1.18
C GLY A 62 12.14 6.83 0.03
N ASP A 63 13.40 6.48 0.30
CA ASP A 63 14.32 5.93 -0.69
C ASP A 63 14.91 4.59 -0.22
N VAL A 64 15.87 4.07 -0.98
CA VAL A 64 16.52 2.76 -0.72
C VAL A 64 17.31 2.70 0.60
N THR A 65 17.46 3.82 1.30
CA THR A 65 18.04 3.89 2.65
C THR A 65 17.01 3.77 3.76
N ASP A 66 15.72 3.72 3.39
CA ASP A 66 14.58 3.46 4.28
C ASP A 66 13.87 2.16 3.82
N ASP A 67 12.57 2.24 3.53
CA ASP A 67 11.69 1.11 3.26
C ASP A 67 11.58 0.71 1.78
N LEU A 68 12.06 1.56 0.86
CA LEU A 68 11.94 1.31 -0.58
C LEU A 68 12.94 0.25 -1.05
N TRP A 69 12.46 -0.83 -1.66
CA TRP A 69 13.30 -1.72 -2.45
C TRP A 69 12.74 -1.95 -3.85
N GLN A 70 13.33 -1.27 -4.84
CA GLN A 70 12.95 -1.39 -6.25
C GLN A 70 13.96 -2.24 -7.03
N LEU A 71 13.45 -3.24 -7.76
CA LEU A 71 14.20 -4.09 -8.67
C LEU A 71 13.66 -4.02 -10.11
N PRO A 72 14.52 -3.91 -11.13
CA PRO A 72 15.93 -3.53 -11.06
C PRO A 72 16.14 -2.17 -10.40
N ALA A 73 17.28 -1.96 -9.74
CA ALA A 73 17.56 -0.70 -9.04
C ALA A 73 17.62 0.49 -10.02
N ASN A 74 16.52 1.25 -10.09
CA ASN A 74 16.35 2.39 -11.00
C ASN A 74 17.37 3.51 -10.71
N ALA A 75 17.70 3.73 -9.43
CA ALA A 75 18.74 4.67 -9.00
C ALA A 75 20.12 4.39 -9.62
N LEU A 76 20.37 3.15 -10.06
CA LEU A 76 21.60 2.74 -10.72
C LEU A 76 21.46 2.67 -12.26
N GLY A 77 20.35 3.16 -12.82
CA GLY A 77 20.04 3.08 -14.25
C GLY A 77 19.88 1.65 -14.77
N ARG A 78 19.65 0.68 -13.87
CA ARG A 78 19.57 -0.73 -14.23
C ARG A 78 18.22 -1.02 -14.88
N THR A 79 18.25 -1.80 -15.96
CA THR A 79 17.05 -2.22 -16.70
C THR A 79 16.80 -3.72 -16.63
N LYS A 80 17.65 -4.46 -15.90
CA LYS A 80 17.61 -5.93 -15.81
C LYS A 80 17.77 -6.40 -14.37
N ILE A 81 17.03 -7.46 -14.05
CA ILE A 81 17.18 -8.24 -12.83
C ILE A 81 18.38 -9.17 -13.04
N TYR A 82 19.24 -9.29 -12.03
CA TYR A 82 20.36 -10.21 -12.00
C TYR A 82 20.09 -11.34 -11.01
N ASP A 83 20.79 -12.47 -11.20
CA ASP A 83 20.58 -13.66 -10.39
C ASP A 83 20.89 -13.47 -8.90
N ASN A 84 21.69 -12.46 -8.58
CA ASN A 84 22.10 -12.09 -7.22
C ASN A 84 21.33 -10.90 -6.64
N ASP A 85 20.29 -10.39 -7.31
CA ASP A 85 19.42 -9.38 -6.71
C ASP A 85 18.64 -10.02 -5.55
N THR A 86 18.92 -9.56 -4.33
CA THR A 86 18.23 -10.03 -3.13
C THR A 86 16.77 -9.63 -3.15
N ILE A 87 15.89 -10.54 -2.72
CA ILE A 87 14.46 -10.24 -2.62
C ILE A 87 14.18 -9.24 -1.49
N CYS A 88 14.98 -9.28 -0.42
CA CYS A 88 14.92 -8.28 0.65
C CYS A 88 15.90 -7.14 0.37
N SER A 89 15.53 -5.94 0.85
CA SER A 89 16.48 -4.83 0.90
C SER A 89 17.68 -5.19 1.81
N PRO A 90 18.84 -4.54 1.65
CA PRO A 90 19.97 -4.73 2.55
C PRO A 90 19.61 -4.53 4.03
N GLN A 91 18.74 -3.58 4.35
CA GLN A 91 18.24 -3.34 5.71
C GLN A 91 17.28 -4.43 6.20
N GLN A 92 16.60 -5.10 5.28
CA GLN A 92 15.67 -6.20 5.56
C GLN A 92 16.32 -7.59 5.52
N SER A 93 17.64 -7.67 5.33
CA SER A 93 18.38 -8.94 5.23
C SER A 93 18.45 -9.74 6.54
N THR A 94 18.10 -9.12 7.67
CA THR A 94 18.06 -9.75 9.00
C THR A 94 16.82 -9.28 9.77
N SER A 95 16.36 -10.06 10.75
CA SER A 95 15.25 -9.69 11.64
C SER A 95 15.66 -8.60 12.64
N ASN A 96 15.69 -7.35 12.19
CA ASN A 96 16.13 -6.16 12.93
C ASN A 96 14.95 -5.32 13.47
N TYR A 97 14.01 -5.98 14.14
CA TYR A 97 12.83 -5.35 14.75
C TYR A 97 13.17 -4.53 15.99
N THR A 98 12.35 -3.50 16.26
CA THR A 98 12.41 -2.71 17.49
C THR A 98 11.16 -2.94 18.33
N ALA A 99 11.14 -2.45 19.57
CA ALA A 99 9.93 -2.48 20.40
C ALA A 99 8.81 -1.57 19.84
N GLU A 100 9.19 -0.51 19.12
CA GLU A 100 8.27 0.43 18.49
C GLU A 100 7.67 -0.14 17.20
N PHE A 101 8.48 -0.88 16.43
CA PHE A 101 8.05 -1.55 15.20
C PHE A 101 8.30 -3.06 15.34
N PRO A 102 7.43 -3.79 16.05
CA PRO A 102 7.58 -5.22 16.28
C PRO A 102 7.11 -6.06 15.08
N ARG A 103 7.36 -7.37 15.19
CA ARG A 103 6.76 -8.39 14.30
C ARG A 103 5.26 -8.51 14.58
N LEU A 104 4.50 -8.93 13.58
CA LEU A 104 3.11 -9.29 13.82
C LEU A 104 3.08 -10.60 14.62
N VAL A 105 2.40 -10.60 15.76
CA VAL A 105 2.06 -11.82 16.50
C VAL A 105 0.77 -12.37 15.91
N THR A 106 0.75 -13.65 15.54
CA THR A 106 -0.42 -14.30 14.91
C THR A 106 -0.40 -15.82 15.12
N ALA A 107 -1.46 -16.52 14.72
CA ALA A 107 -1.52 -17.98 14.76
C ALA A 107 -1.60 -18.61 13.36
N ALA A 108 -1.31 -19.90 13.26
CA ALA A 108 -1.50 -20.65 12.02
C ALA A 108 -2.99 -20.66 11.63
N GLY A 109 -3.28 -20.44 10.34
CA GLY A 109 -4.66 -20.37 9.85
C GLY A 109 -5.36 -19.02 10.02
N ASP A 110 -4.76 -18.07 10.77
CA ASP A 110 -5.32 -16.73 10.94
C ASP A 110 -5.35 -15.96 9.63
N TYR A 111 -6.26 -14.99 9.58
CA TYR A 111 -6.27 -13.97 8.54
C TYR A 111 -5.44 -12.77 8.96
N ILE A 112 -4.67 -12.24 8.02
CA ILE A 112 -3.88 -11.04 8.22
C ILE A 112 -4.09 -10.07 7.05
N ALA A 113 -3.99 -8.78 7.36
CA ALA A 113 -3.96 -7.68 6.42
C ALA A 113 -2.53 -7.17 6.30
N MET A 114 -2.02 -7.00 5.08
CA MET A 114 -0.83 -6.20 4.79
C MET A 114 -1.29 -4.91 4.12
N ARG A 115 -1.03 -3.77 4.77
CA ARG A 115 -1.46 -2.45 4.29
C ARG A 115 -0.28 -1.72 3.67
N HIS A 116 -0.52 -1.07 2.54
CA HIS A 116 0.50 -0.40 1.74
C HIS A 116 0.00 0.92 1.16
N GLU A 117 0.92 1.87 1.02
CA GLU A 117 0.71 3.19 0.43
C GLU A 117 1.22 3.29 -1.02
N GLU A 118 1.11 4.49 -1.60
CA GLU A 118 1.26 4.89 -3.02
C GLU A 118 -0.03 4.80 -3.86
N ASN A 119 -1.14 5.07 -3.18
CA ASN A 119 -2.50 5.05 -3.74
C ASN A 119 -2.73 6.08 -4.86
N GLY A 120 -1.77 6.99 -5.10
CA GLY A 120 -1.71 7.80 -6.32
C GLY A 120 -1.65 6.95 -7.59
N HIS A 121 -0.98 5.79 -7.58
CA HIS A 121 -0.98 4.86 -8.72
C HIS A 121 -2.33 4.21 -8.97
N VAL A 122 -3.15 4.15 -7.95
CA VAL A 122 -4.50 3.59 -8.00
C VAL A 122 -5.51 4.64 -8.46
N THR A 123 -5.45 5.84 -7.89
CA THR A 123 -6.43 6.91 -8.11
C THR A 123 -6.09 7.84 -9.27
N LEU A 124 -4.83 7.89 -9.71
CA LEU A 124 -4.36 8.66 -10.87
C LEU A 124 -3.58 7.78 -11.86
N PRO A 125 -4.15 6.65 -12.32
CA PRO A 125 -3.43 5.68 -13.16
C PRO A 125 -2.99 6.24 -14.51
N GLN A 126 -3.67 7.27 -15.01
CA GLN A 126 -3.31 7.96 -16.24
C GLN A 126 -1.96 8.67 -16.17
N ASN A 127 -1.42 8.93 -14.99
CA ASN A 127 -0.12 9.57 -14.83
C ASN A 127 1.03 8.73 -15.39
N GLN A 128 0.81 7.42 -15.53
CA GLN A 128 1.78 6.52 -16.14
C GLN A 128 1.12 5.63 -17.21
N ALA A 129 1.49 5.89 -18.46
CA ALA A 129 1.00 5.12 -19.58
C ALA A 129 1.44 3.65 -19.52
N ASN A 130 0.59 2.77 -20.06
CA ASN A 130 0.86 1.35 -20.25
C ASN A 130 1.23 0.57 -18.98
N LYS A 131 0.71 1.00 -17.84
CA LYS A 131 0.71 0.17 -16.62
C LYS A 131 -0.35 -0.93 -16.70
N PRO A 132 -0.19 -2.04 -15.95
CA PRO A 132 -1.15 -3.14 -15.97
C PRO A 132 -2.54 -2.66 -15.57
N ARG A 133 -3.57 -3.24 -16.19
CA ARG A 133 -4.98 -2.87 -15.94
C ARG A 133 -5.36 -2.95 -14.46
N ASN A 134 -4.80 -3.89 -13.72
CA ASN A 134 -5.04 -4.11 -12.28
C ASN A 134 -4.11 -3.29 -11.36
N ARG A 135 -3.36 -2.32 -11.89
CA ARG A 135 -2.32 -1.55 -11.16
C ARG A 135 -1.14 -2.40 -10.68
N GLY A 136 -0.94 -3.57 -11.26
CA GLY A 136 0.12 -4.49 -10.91
C GLY A 136 -0.36 -5.60 -9.99
N THR A 137 0.41 -6.67 -9.94
CA THR A 137 0.08 -7.88 -9.19
C THR A 137 1.02 -8.01 -8.01
N ILE A 138 0.45 -8.16 -6.82
CA ILE A 138 1.18 -8.51 -5.61
C ILE A 138 1.23 -10.03 -5.52
N TYR A 139 2.41 -10.56 -5.24
CA TYR A 139 2.66 -11.96 -4.89
C TYR A 139 3.16 -12.01 -3.47
N ILE A 140 2.55 -12.85 -2.64
CA ILE A 140 2.98 -13.05 -1.25
C ILE A 140 3.48 -14.48 -1.11
N TYR A 141 4.75 -14.61 -0.72
CA TYR A 141 5.39 -15.89 -0.45
C TYR A 141 5.63 -16.06 1.05
N GLY A 142 5.73 -17.30 1.51
CA GLY A 142 5.97 -17.62 2.92
C GLY A 142 6.95 -18.77 3.13
N THR A 143 7.76 -18.68 4.19
CA THR A 143 8.72 -19.71 4.60
C THR A 143 9.06 -19.59 6.09
N ASP A 144 9.33 -20.71 6.75
CA ASP A 144 9.93 -20.80 8.08
C ASP A 144 11.47 -20.92 8.04
N ASN A 145 12.06 -20.92 6.84
CA ASN A 145 13.47 -21.17 6.59
C ASN A 145 14.10 -20.07 5.71
N SER A 146 13.77 -18.79 5.94
CA SER A 146 14.33 -17.67 5.15
C SER A 146 15.85 -17.54 5.28
N LEU A 147 16.51 -17.06 4.22
CA LEU A 147 17.94 -16.79 4.21
C LEU A 147 18.23 -15.30 3.92
N PRO A 148 19.26 -14.69 4.55
CA PRO A 148 19.64 -13.31 4.29
C PRO A 148 19.98 -12.98 2.83
N ASN A 149 20.35 -14.00 2.05
CA ASN A 149 20.75 -13.89 0.65
C ASN A 149 19.74 -14.51 -0.31
N ASP A 150 18.49 -14.74 0.12
CA ASP A 150 17.40 -15.13 -0.76
C ASP A 150 17.26 -14.13 -1.92
N THR A 151 17.22 -14.63 -3.16
CA THR A 151 17.20 -13.80 -4.36
C THR A 151 15.81 -13.73 -4.97
N LEU A 152 15.51 -12.62 -5.63
CA LEU A 152 14.23 -12.45 -6.31
C LEU A 152 14.02 -13.57 -7.35
N VAL A 153 15.06 -13.90 -8.12
CA VAL A 153 14.94 -14.91 -9.19
C VAL A 153 14.81 -16.34 -8.69
N SER A 154 15.19 -16.65 -7.45
CA SER A 154 15.06 -18.00 -6.88
C SER A 154 13.68 -18.26 -6.27
N ILE A 155 12.92 -17.20 -5.99
CA ILE A 155 11.65 -17.25 -5.26
C ILE A 155 10.48 -16.79 -6.14
N HIS A 156 10.58 -15.58 -6.71
CA HIS A 156 9.46 -14.94 -7.39
C HIS A 156 9.09 -15.68 -8.68
N LYS A 157 7.84 -16.15 -8.76
CA LYS A 157 7.32 -17.02 -9.84
C LYS A 157 8.09 -18.33 -10.00
N VAL A 158 8.77 -18.77 -8.94
CA VAL A 158 9.51 -20.03 -8.87
C VAL A 158 8.97 -20.90 -7.73
N TRP A 159 8.71 -20.32 -6.57
CA TRP A 159 7.98 -20.99 -5.50
C TRP A 159 6.51 -21.14 -5.88
N THR A 160 6.02 -22.37 -5.77
CA THR A 160 4.66 -22.77 -6.14
C THR A 160 3.76 -22.85 -4.91
N VAL A 161 2.45 -22.97 -5.13
CA VAL A 161 1.44 -23.01 -4.07
C VAL A 161 1.62 -24.23 -3.15
N ASP A 162 1.95 -25.38 -3.74
CA ASP A 162 2.20 -26.63 -3.03
C ASP A 162 3.56 -26.69 -2.32
N GLY A 163 4.41 -25.68 -2.48
CA GLY A 163 5.73 -25.58 -1.88
C GLY A 163 6.79 -26.50 -2.49
N THR A 164 6.55 -27.06 -3.68
CA THR A 164 7.53 -27.94 -4.36
C THR A 164 8.45 -27.20 -5.33
N GLY A 165 8.09 -25.97 -5.70
CA GLY A 165 8.85 -25.11 -6.61
C GLY A 165 10.14 -24.57 -6.01
N GLY A 166 11.08 -24.22 -6.88
CA GLY A 166 12.40 -23.71 -6.49
C GLY A 166 13.22 -24.70 -5.68
N ASP A 167 13.61 -24.29 -4.47
CA ASP A 167 14.37 -25.09 -3.52
C ASP A 167 13.50 -25.76 -2.45
N GLY A 168 12.17 -25.63 -2.54
CA GLY A 168 11.21 -26.29 -1.66
C GLY A 168 11.19 -25.80 -0.21
N ARG A 169 11.83 -24.66 0.10
CA ARG A 169 11.83 -24.08 1.46
C ARG A 169 10.59 -23.25 1.77
N GLY A 170 9.79 -22.91 0.77
CA GLY A 170 8.61 -22.08 0.95
C GLY A 170 7.66 -22.20 -0.22
N ARG A 171 6.62 -21.36 -0.20
CA ARG A 171 5.49 -21.45 -1.11
C ARG A 171 4.90 -20.10 -1.43
N LEU A 172 4.19 -20.03 -2.55
CA LEU A 172 3.33 -18.91 -2.88
C LEU A 172 2.04 -19.03 -2.04
N LEU A 173 1.77 -18.02 -1.22
CA LEU A 173 0.59 -17.98 -0.35
C LEU A 173 -0.60 -17.32 -1.01
N ALA A 174 -0.36 -16.27 -1.80
CA ALA A 174 -1.41 -15.45 -2.36
C ALA A 174 -0.97 -14.64 -3.58
N THR A 175 -1.95 -14.29 -4.41
CA THR A 175 -1.86 -13.21 -5.39
C THR A 175 -2.96 -12.18 -5.16
N ARG A 176 -2.61 -10.90 -5.25
CA ARG A 176 -3.52 -9.76 -5.07
C ARG A 176 -3.35 -8.76 -6.21
N ASN A 177 -4.40 -8.02 -6.50
CA ASN A 177 -4.23 -6.79 -7.27
C ASN A 177 -3.70 -5.73 -6.31
N TYR A 178 -2.80 -4.88 -6.79
CA TYR A 178 -2.30 -3.79 -5.95
C TYR A 178 -3.41 -2.81 -5.55
N ASP A 179 -4.37 -2.63 -6.46
CA ASP A 179 -5.62 -1.92 -6.23
C ASP A 179 -6.69 -2.90 -5.70
N ASP A 180 -7.01 -2.78 -4.42
CA ASP A 180 -8.01 -3.59 -3.70
C ASP A 180 -9.46 -3.19 -4.03
N GLY A 181 -9.65 -2.14 -4.84
CA GLY A 181 -10.95 -1.65 -5.29
C GLY A 181 -11.61 -0.61 -4.38
N GLN A 182 -11.14 -0.44 -3.13
CA GLN A 182 -11.67 0.53 -2.18
C GLN A 182 -10.70 1.66 -1.83
N CYS A 183 -9.40 1.38 -1.81
CA CYS A 183 -8.37 2.32 -1.36
C CYS A 183 -8.28 3.59 -2.21
N TYR A 184 -7.85 4.69 -1.61
CA TYR A 184 -7.65 5.93 -2.35
C TYR A 184 -6.59 6.82 -1.70
N GLN A 185 -5.91 7.59 -2.55
CA GLN A 185 -5.25 8.83 -2.14
C GLN A 185 -6.22 9.97 -2.40
N VAL A 186 -6.43 10.86 -1.44
CA VAL A 186 -7.30 12.02 -1.59
C VAL A 186 -6.74 12.96 -2.66
N ASN A 187 -7.49 13.12 -3.74
CA ASN A 187 -7.20 14.07 -4.82
C ASN A 187 -8.48 14.41 -5.60
N SER A 188 -8.37 15.31 -6.59
CA SER A 188 -9.49 15.78 -7.40
C SER A 188 -9.79 14.90 -8.62
N GLY A 189 -9.17 13.71 -8.74
CA GLY A 189 -9.40 12.77 -9.83
C GLY A 189 -10.68 11.96 -9.62
N ALA A 190 -11.35 11.59 -10.71
CA ALA A 190 -12.66 10.92 -10.66
C ALA A 190 -12.66 9.61 -9.86
N ILE A 191 -11.58 8.83 -9.92
CA ILE A 191 -11.46 7.57 -9.13
C ILE A 191 -11.41 7.89 -7.64
N SER A 192 -10.58 8.87 -7.23
CA SER A 192 -10.46 9.29 -5.84
C SER A 192 -11.78 9.83 -5.30
N SER A 193 -12.45 10.74 -6.02
CA SER A 193 -13.73 11.30 -5.57
C SER A 193 -14.81 10.23 -5.44
N SER A 194 -14.92 9.34 -6.44
CA SER A 194 -15.89 8.23 -6.42
C SER A 194 -15.65 7.25 -5.27
N ARG A 195 -14.39 7.00 -4.89
CA ARG A 195 -14.06 6.12 -3.76
C ARG A 195 -14.21 6.81 -2.41
N GLN A 196 -13.91 8.10 -2.29
CA GLN A 196 -14.23 8.88 -1.09
C GLN A 196 -15.74 8.86 -0.82
N ASP A 197 -16.58 8.99 -1.87
CA ASP A 197 -18.03 8.93 -1.71
C ASP A 197 -18.54 7.53 -1.30
N GLN A 198 -17.89 6.46 -1.77
CA GLN A 198 -18.31 5.06 -1.52
C GLN A 198 -17.71 4.46 -0.25
N PHE A 199 -16.50 4.87 0.11
CA PHE A 199 -15.67 4.31 1.17
C PHE A 199 -15.20 5.44 2.11
N ASP A 200 -16.13 6.32 2.48
CA ASP A 200 -15.86 7.45 3.36
C ASP A 200 -15.34 6.97 4.71
N LYS A 201 -14.33 7.67 5.24
CA LYS A 201 -13.75 7.37 6.55
C LYS A 201 -13.21 8.63 7.19
N VAL A 202 -13.19 8.64 8.52
CA VAL A 202 -12.59 9.73 9.29
C VAL A 202 -11.06 9.63 9.17
N ALA A 203 -10.39 10.76 8.97
CA ALA A 203 -8.93 10.79 8.93
C ALA A 203 -8.34 10.34 10.27
N THR A 204 -7.39 9.39 10.21
CA THR A 204 -6.79 8.76 11.40
C THR A 204 -5.32 8.49 11.16
N ASP A 205 -4.46 8.84 12.10
CA ASP A 205 -3.03 8.54 12.01
C ASP A 205 -2.78 7.02 12.10
N PRO A 206 -1.76 6.49 11.40
CA PRO A 206 -0.86 7.20 10.48
C PRO A 206 -1.45 7.40 9.06
N GLU A 207 -2.61 6.81 8.77
CA GLU A 207 -3.24 6.79 7.45
C GLU A 207 -3.62 8.17 6.91
N GLY A 208 -3.85 9.13 7.81
CA GLY A 208 -4.37 10.45 7.46
C GLY A 208 -5.75 10.35 6.80
N ALA A 209 -5.98 11.19 5.80
CA ALA A 209 -7.25 11.23 5.06
C ALA A 209 -7.34 10.17 3.94
N ASP A 210 -6.21 9.57 3.56
CA ASP A 210 -6.16 8.52 2.55
C ASP A 210 -6.68 7.21 3.14
N LEU A 211 -7.28 6.34 2.31
CA LEU A 211 -7.58 4.97 2.68
C LEU A 211 -6.52 4.08 2.04
N TRP A 212 -5.58 3.55 2.82
CA TRP A 212 -4.48 2.68 2.40
C TRP A 212 -4.99 1.47 1.63
N CYS A 213 -4.21 1.05 0.63
CA CYS A 213 -4.50 -0.20 -0.04
C CYS A 213 -4.10 -1.38 0.85
N GLN A 214 -4.73 -2.52 0.62
CA GLN A 214 -4.59 -3.67 1.47
C GLN A 214 -4.43 -4.97 0.66
N SER A 215 -3.80 -5.96 1.29
CA SER A 215 -3.70 -7.33 0.82
C SER A 215 -4.01 -8.27 1.97
N ASP A 216 -5.22 -8.80 1.98
CA ASP A 216 -5.69 -9.73 3.00
C ASP A 216 -5.42 -11.16 2.57
N ILE A 217 -4.85 -11.97 3.45
CA ILE A 217 -4.59 -13.39 3.19
C ILE A 217 -4.95 -14.24 4.38
N GLN A 218 -5.33 -15.49 4.11
CA GLN A 218 -5.31 -16.53 5.14
C GLN A 218 -3.92 -17.17 5.18
N LEU A 219 -3.32 -17.25 6.36
CA LEU A 219 -2.09 -17.99 6.57
C LEU A 219 -2.35 -19.50 6.49
N PRO A 220 -1.38 -20.30 6.02
CA PRO A 220 -1.49 -21.75 6.08
C PRO A 220 -1.72 -22.26 7.51
N SER A 221 -2.61 -23.23 7.67
CA SER A 221 -2.92 -23.85 8.96
C SER A 221 -1.85 -24.82 9.45
N ASP A 222 -0.90 -25.19 8.59
CA ASP A 222 0.20 -26.11 8.85
C ASP A 222 1.50 -25.38 9.24
N ILE A 223 1.47 -24.06 9.46
CA ILE A 223 2.63 -23.35 10.01
C ILE A 223 2.90 -23.85 11.44
N THR A 224 4.16 -24.17 11.72
CA THR A 224 4.59 -24.63 13.05
C THR A 224 4.42 -23.54 14.09
N THR A 225 3.68 -23.82 15.16
CA THR A 225 3.62 -22.95 16.35
C THR A 225 5.02 -22.72 16.93
N GLY A 226 5.35 -21.48 17.25
CA GLY A 226 6.67 -21.04 17.72
C GLY A 226 7.66 -20.72 16.59
N ALA A 227 7.29 -20.88 15.32
CA ALA A 227 8.13 -20.49 14.20
C ALA A 227 8.21 -18.97 14.04
N ASN A 228 9.37 -18.50 13.56
CA ASN A 228 9.47 -17.18 12.93
C ASN A 228 9.18 -17.35 11.44
N TYR A 229 7.97 -17.01 11.03
CA TYR A 229 7.52 -17.22 9.65
C TYR A 229 7.75 -15.96 8.83
N THR A 230 8.58 -16.04 7.79
CA THR A 230 8.88 -14.90 6.92
C THR A 230 7.86 -14.80 5.79
N LEU A 231 7.39 -13.59 5.52
CA LEU A 231 6.67 -13.25 4.30
C LEU A 231 7.54 -12.41 3.37
N TYR A 232 7.44 -12.71 2.08
CA TYR A 232 7.96 -11.86 1.01
C TYR A 232 6.77 -11.28 0.23
N TRP A 233 6.57 -9.97 0.35
CA TRP A 233 5.60 -9.23 -0.44
C TRP A 233 6.29 -8.69 -1.69
N VAL A 234 5.78 -9.01 -2.88
CA VAL A 234 6.39 -8.64 -4.17
C VAL A 234 5.35 -8.03 -5.09
N TRP A 235 5.45 -6.74 -5.36
CA TRP A 235 4.59 -6.03 -6.30
C TRP A 235 5.23 -5.94 -7.69
N ASP A 236 4.70 -6.70 -8.63
CA ASP A 236 5.02 -6.61 -10.05
C ASP A 236 4.23 -5.47 -10.70
N TRP A 237 4.95 -4.43 -11.10
CA TRP A 237 4.35 -3.25 -11.73
C TRP A 237 5.06 -2.82 -13.02
N PRO A 238 5.19 -3.72 -14.02
CA PRO A 238 5.93 -3.44 -15.24
C PRO A 238 5.30 -2.33 -16.09
N THR A 239 6.08 -1.77 -17.01
CA THR A 239 5.53 -1.02 -18.16
C THR A 239 5.32 -2.00 -19.32
N LEU A 240 4.18 -1.90 -19.98
CA LEU A 240 3.77 -2.75 -21.09
C LEU A 240 3.91 -2.02 -22.44
N ASN A 241 3.81 -2.77 -23.54
CA ASN A 241 3.71 -2.21 -24.90
C ASN A 241 2.28 -1.80 -25.29
N LYS A 242 1.27 -2.19 -24.50
CA LYS A 242 -0.15 -1.89 -24.72
C LYS A 242 -0.77 -1.30 -23.46
N ALA A 243 -1.64 -0.30 -23.65
CA ALA A 243 -2.46 0.24 -22.57
C ALA A 243 -3.59 -0.74 -22.20
N ASN A 244 -4.07 -0.66 -20.95
CA ASN A 244 -5.20 -1.45 -20.45
C ASN A 244 -5.05 -2.97 -20.65
N ALA A 245 -3.80 -3.45 -20.58
CA ALA A 245 -3.43 -4.83 -20.81
C ALA A 245 -2.90 -5.49 -19.52
N MET A 246 -2.74 -6.81 -19.55
CA MET A 246 -2.11 -7.60 -18.51
C MET A 246 -0.88 -8.36 -19.04
N PRO A 247 0.19 -8.55 -18.24
CA PRO A 247 1.25 -9.49 -18.58
C PRO A 247 0.68 -10.88 -18.89
N GLY A 248 1.12 -11.49 -19.99
CA GLY A 248 0.66 -12.82 -20.43
C GLY A 248 -0.45 -12.81 -21.49
N GLU A 249 -1.12 -11.67 -21.71
CA GLU A 249 -2.08 -11.52 -22.81
C GLU A 249 -1.39 -11.53 -24.20
N GLU A 250 -2.12 -11.95 -25.25
CA GLU A 250 -1.56 -12.10 -26.58
C GLU A 250 -1.00 -10.77 -27.15
N GLY A 251 0.26 -10.81 -27.59
CA GLY A 251 0.98 -9.65 -28.12
C GLY A 251 1.28 -8.56 -27.09
N VAL A 252 1.12 -8.84 -25.79
CA VAL A 252 1.51 -7.95 -24.69
C VAL A 252 2.90 -8.33 -24.22
N ASN A 253 3.81 -7.36 -24.25
CA ASN A 253 5.20 -7.52 -23.83
C ASN A 253 5.53 -6.50 -22.73
N VAL A 254 6.33 -6.93 -21.77
CA VAL A 254 6.96 -6.04 -20.79
C VAL A 254 8.06 -5.24 -21.49
N THR A 255 7.93 -3.91 -21.50
CA THR A 255 8.91 -2.98 -22.07
C THR A 255 9.89 -2.45 -21.02
N ARG A 256 9.47 -2.40 -19.76
CA ARG A 256 10.31 -2.06 -18.61
C ARG A 256 9.87 -2.87 -17.39
N GLN A 257 10.81 -3.60 -16.79
CA GLN A 257 10.57 -4.28 -15.53
C GLN A 257 10.63 -3.29 -14.37
N GLU A 258 9.72 -3.43 -13.42
CA GLU A 258 9.65 -2.61 -12.22
C GLU A 258 8.93 -3.44 -11.15
N ILE A 259 9.64 -3.77 -10.09
CA ILE A 259 9.21 -4.65 -9.00
C ILE A 259 9.57 -3.96 -7.69
N TYR A 260 8.65 -4.01 -6.73
CA TYR A 260 8.90 -3.55 -5.36
C TYR A 260 8.73 -4.71 -4.39
N THR A 261 9.53 -4.74 -3.33
CA THR A 261 9.42 -5.81 -2.35
C THR A 261 9.52 -5.30 -0.91
N SER A 262 8.90 -6.07 -0.02
CA SER A 262 8.99 -5.94 1.42
C SER A 262 9.19 -7.31 2.05
N CYS A 263 10.08 -7.40 3.03
CA CYS A 263 10.28 -8.60 3.83
C CYS A 263 9.87 -8.37 5.28
N MET A 264 9.02 -9.25 5.79
CA MET A 264 8.56 -9.21 7.18
C MET A 264 8.55 -10.61 7.80
N ASP A 265 8.57 -10.65 9.12
CA ASP A 265 8.48 -11.85 9.92
C ASP A 265 7.22 -11.80 10.80
N LEU A 266 6.62 -12.97 10.97
CA LEU A 266 5.50 -13.23 11.86
C LEU A 266 6.01 -14.06 13.04
N GLU A 267 5.55 -13.71 14.24
CA GLU A 267 5.70 -14.55 15.42
C GLU A 267 4.47 -15.45 15.52
N ILE A 268 4.66 -16.74 15.24
CA ILE A 268 3.57 -17.72 15.26
C ILE A 268 3.39 -18.24 16.67
N VAL A 269 2.27 -17.90 17.30
CA VAL A 269 1.93 -18.36 18.65
C VAL A 269 0.79 -19.37 18.62
N ASP A 270 0.52 -19.98 19.77
CA ASP A 270 -0.66 -20.81 19.92
C ASP A 270 -1.94 -19.97 19.70
N ALA A 271 -2.95 -20.54 19.05
CA ALA A 271 -4.23 -19.87 18.80
C ALA A 271 -4.93 -19.41 20.09
N CYS A 272 -4.57 -19.99 21.24
CA CYS A 272 -5.07 -19.64 22.56
C CYS A 272 -4.20 -18.62 23.31
N SER A 273 -3.14 -18.09 22.69
CA SER A 273 -2.18 -17.20 23.35
C SER A 273 -2.76 -15.82 23.65
N ASP A 274 -2.57 -15.33 24.87
CA ASP A 274 -2.92 -13.96 25.26
C ASP A 274 -2.16 -12.90 24.44
N ALA A 275 -1.02 -13.27 23.85
CA ALA A 275 -0.22 -12.38 22.99
C ALA A 275 -0.95 -11.96 21.70
N LEU A 276 -2.03 -12.66 21.33
CA LEU A 276 -2.87 -12.34 20.17
C LEU A 276 -3.73 -11.09 20.37
N GLY A 277 -3.90 -10.60 21.60
CA GLY A 277 -4.62 -9.36 21.90
C GLY A 277 -6.16 -9.47 21.93
N ASP A 278 -6.73 -10.60 21.48
CA ASP A 278 -8.17 -10.83 21.46
C ASP A 278 -8.62 -11.63 22.70
N SER A 279 -9.51 -11.06 23.53
CA SER A 279 -9.92 -11.59 24.83
C SER A 279 -10.71 -12.91 24.83
N THR A 280 -10.82 -13.64 23.71
CA THR A 280 -11.84 -14.69 23.52
C THR A 280 -11.35 -16.05 23.03
N ALA A 281 -10.04 -16.27 22.87
CA ALA A 281 -9.54 -17.44 22.15
C ALA A 281 -9.48 -18.76 22.93
N CYS A 282 -9.95 -18.79 24.19
CA CYS A 282 -10.03 -20.01 25.02
C CYS A 282 -11.48 -20.40 25.38
N ALA A 283 -12.32 -20.64 24.39
CA ALA A 283 -13.48 -21.53 24.58
C ALA A 283 -13.18 -22.83 23.83
N SER A 284 -13.05 -23.93 24.55
CA SER A 284 -12.73 -25.27 24.03
C SER A 284 -13.54 -25.57 22.77
N ASN A 285 -12.85 -25.82 21.65
CA ASN A 285 -13.32 -25.92 20.25
C ASN A 285 -13.20 -24.64 19.39
N SER A 286 -12.12 -23.85 19.52
CA SER A 286 -11.76 -22.85 18.50
C SER A 286 -11.22 -23.55 17.24
N THR A 287 -12.11 -24.13 16.46
CA THR A 287 -11.82 -24.42 15.05
C THR A 287 -11.42 -23.12 14.36
N ALA A 288 -10.32 -23.14 13.60
CA ALA A 288 -9.89 -22.00 12.77
C ALA A 288 -11.10 -21.33 12.11
N THR A 289 -11.25 -20.02 12.30
CA THR A 289 -12.37 -19.26 11.75
C THR A 289 -12.38 -19.44 10.24
N THR A 290 -13.36 -20.18 9.74
CA THR A 290 -13.46 -20.49 8.31
C THR A 290 -13.70 -19.21 7.50
N LYS A 291 -13.27 -19.20 6.23
CA LYS A 291 -13.53 -18.11 5.28
C LYS A 291 -15.01 -17.68 5.27
N THR A 292 -15.89 -18.67 5.32
CA THR A 292 -17.35 -18.51 5.33
C THR A 292 -17.85 -17.78 6.57
N SER A 293 -17.27 -18.04 7.75
CA SER A 293 -17.71 -17.37 8.98
C SER A 293 -17.34 -15.90 9.01
N ILE A 294 -16.19 -15.49 8.45
CA ILE A 294 -15.82 -14.06 8.40
C ILE A 294 -16.72 -13.30 7.43
N ALA A 295 -16.90 -13.82 6.22
CA ALA A 295 -17.79 -13.17 5.25
C ALA A 295 -19.25 -13.03 5.74
N GLN A 296 -19.74 -14.00 6.54
CA GLN A 296 -21.09 -13.97 7.11
C GLN A 296 -21.23 -13.03 8.31
N SER A 297 -20.18 -12.85 9.10
CA SER A 297 -20.18 -12.00 10.29
C SER A 297 -19.48 -10.65 10.09
N PHE A 298 -19.12 -10.34 8.84
CA PHE A 298 -18.48 -9.08 8.48
C PHE A 298 -19.34 -7.90 8.92
N ASP A 299 -18.81 -7.08 9.82
CA ASP A 299 -19.50 -5.90 10.31
C ASP A 299 -19.35 -4.76 9.29
N LYS A 300 -20.41 -4.50 8.52
CA LYS A 300 -20.41 -3.41 7.52
C LYS A 300 -20.42 -2.01 8.13
N SER A 301 -20.59 -1.88 9.45
CA SER A 301 -20.60 -0.58 10.13
C SER A 301 -19.21 -0.13 10.59
N GLN A 302 -18.21 -1.01 10.53
CA GLN A 302 -16.84 -0.69 10.91
C GLN A 302 -16.20 0.30 9.92
N SER A 303 -15.27 1.13 10.41
CA SER A 303 -14.52 2.06 9.56
C SER A 303 -13.67 1.31 8.55
N TYR A 304 -13.67 1.74 7.27
CA TYR A 304 -12.87 1.13 6.21
C TYR A 304 -11.37 1.13 6.51
N GLY A 305 -10.86 2.13 7.24
CA GLY A 305 -9.44 2.20 7.65
C GLY A 305 -9.05 1.19 8.74
N SER A 306 -10.01 0.46 9.30
CA SER A 306 -9.81 -0.58 10.32
C SER A 306 -10.55 -1.88 9.96
N ALA A 307 -10.78 -2.10 8.67
CA ALA A 307 -11.56 -3.23 8.13
C ALA A 307 -10.71 -4.09 7.20
N ALA A 308 -10.99 -5.39 7.19
CA ALA A 308 -10.66 -6.25 6.07
C ALA A 308 -11.39 -5.83 4.80
N VAL A 309 -10.84 -6.15 3.63
CA VAL A 309 -11.47 -6.03 2.32
C VAL A 309 -12.32 -7.28 2.10
N PRO A 310 -13.67 -7.20 2.14
CA PRO A 310 -14.54 -8.38 2.09
C PRO A 310 -14.27 -9.32 0.91
N GLN A 311 -13.93 -8.73 -0.25
CA GLN A 311 -13.66 -9.44 -1.50
C GLN A 311 -12.39 -10.28 -1.44
N GLU A 312 -11.45 -9.97 -0.55
CA GLU A 312 -10.18 -10.71 -0.42
C GLU A 312 -10.28 -11.86 0.60
N LEU A 313 -11.35 -11.91 1.40
CA LEU A 313 -11.58 -12.96 2.40
C LEU A 313 -12.06 -14.29 1.81
N THR A 314 -12.47 -14.31 0.54
CA THR A 314 -13.03 -15.51 -0.11
C THR A 314 -11.98 -16.45 -0.71
N GLY A 315 -10.73 -16.01 -0.87
CA GLY A 315 -9.65 -16.83 -1.42
C GLY A 315 -8.33 -16.09 -1.57
N ASN A 316 -7.21 -16.81 -1.54
CA ASN A 316 -5.87 -16.21 -1.54
C ASN A 316 -5.36 -15.80 -2.93
N PHE A 317 -6.03 -16.18 -4.04
CA PHE A 317 -5.51 -15.90 -5.38
C PHE A 317 -6.51 -15.10 -6.21
N ALA A 318 -6.23 -13.80 -6.35
CA ALA A 318 -6.98 -12.86 -7.19
C ALA A 318 -6.50 -12.87 -8.65
N VAL A 319 -5.25 -13.32 -8.88
CA VAL A 319 -4.69 -13.53 -10.22
C VAL A 319 -4.40 -15.01 -10.39
N ASN A 320 -4.80 -15.56 -11.54
CA ASN A 320 -4.62 -16.98 -11.83
C ASN A 320 -3.15 -17.39 -11.74
N VAL A 321 -2.89 -18.47 -11.00
CA VAL A 321 -1.60 -19.17 -10.96
C VAL A 321 -1.84 -20.67 -11.11
N GLU A 322 -0.87 -21.38 -11.66
CA GLU A 322 -0.93 -22.84 -11.77
C GLU A 322 -1.06 -23.46 -10.37
N ASP A 323 -1.86 -24.52 -10.27
CA ASP A 323 -2.10 -25.27 -9.04
C ASP A 323 -2.71 -24.47 -7.87
N ALA A 324 -3.30 -23.30 -8.16
CA ALA A 324 -4.12 -22.59 -7.18
C ALA A 324 -5.32 -23.44 -6.72
N PRO A 325 -5.71 -23.37 -5.44
CA PRO A 325 -6.85 -24.14 -4.94
C PRO A 325 -8.16 -23.76 -5.65
N ALA A 326 -9.07 -24.71 -5.81
CA ALA A 326 -10.33 -24.50 -6.54
C ALA A 326 -11.27 -23.44 -5.91
N ASP A 327 -11.05 -23.05 -4.66
CA ASP A 327 -11.79 -21.98 -3.98
C ASP A 327 -11.25 -20.58 -4.29
N SER A 328 -10.14 -20.46 -5.03
CA SER A 328 -9.63 -19.16 -5.49
C SER A 328 -10.36 -18.71 -6.75
N SER A 329 -11.23 -17.70 -6.61
CA SER A 329 -11.77 -16.98 -7.75
C SER A 329 -10.76 -15.93 -8.22
N SER A 330 -10.09 -16.18 -9.35
CA SER A 330 -9.35 -15.12 -10.02
C SER A 330 -10.31 -14.04 -10.51
N ASN A 331 -9.92 -12.79 -10.31
CA ASN A 331 -10.63 -11.62 -10.80
C ASN A 331 -9.86 -10.82 -11.86
N ASP A 332 -8.72 -11.33 -12.39
CA ASP A 332 -7.88 -10.90 -13.54
C ASP A 332 -8.00 -9.43 -14.05
N GLY A 333 -8.30 -8.47 -13.17
CA GLY A 333 -8.48 -7.05 -13.49
C GLY A 333 -9.78 -6.35 -13.06
N MET A 334 -10.63 -6.91 -12.18
CA MET A 334 -11.71 -6.14 -11.55
C MET A 334 -11.23 -5.38 -10.32
N SER A 335 -10.37 -4.37 -10.51
CA SER A 335 -9.99 -3.42 -9.45
C SER A 335 -10.69 -2.05 -9.58
N ALA A 336 -11.57 -1.87 -10.55
CA ALA A 336 -12.39 -0.65 -10.66
C ALA A 336 -13.87 -1.02 -10.76
N PRO A 337 -14.79 -0.23 -10.17
CA PRO A 337 -16.18 -0.32 -10.55
C PRO A 337 -16.28 -0.11 -12.08
N PRO A 338 -17.07 -0.94 -12.78
CA PRO A 338 -17.20 -0.87 -14.22
C PRO A 338 -18.09 0.32 -14.60
N SER A 339 -17.57 1.55 -14.60
CA SER A 339 -18.28 2.67 -15.24
C SER A 339 -17.47 3.88 -15.73
N LEU A 340 -16.13 3.82 -15.79
CA LEU A 340 -15.34 4.90 -16.43
C LEU A 340 -14.64 4.49 -17.74
N ALA A 341 -14.92 3.30 -18.27
CA ALA A 341 -14.64 3.02 -19.66
C ALA A 341 -15.64 3.80 -20.55
N ALA A 342 -15.09 4.72 -21.34
CA ALA A 342 -15.74 5.50 -22.40
C ALA A 342 -16.59 6.72 -21.97
N SER A 343 -15.91 7.80 -21.60
CA SER A 343 -16.11 9.03 -22.38
C SER A 343 -14.99 9.09 -23.40
N ALA A 344 -15.26 8.54 -24.59
CA ALA A 344 -14.56 8.99 -25.78
C ALA A 344 -14.81 10.49 -25.87
N VAL A 345 -13.82 11.29 -25.47
CA VAL A 345 -13.78 12.70 -25.82
C VAL A 345 -13.66 12.72 -27.33
N VAL A 346 -14.81 12.88 -28.00
CA VAL A 346 -14.84 13.37 -29.36
C VAL A 346 -13.99 14.62 -29.34
N ALA A 347 -12.90 14.60 -30.10
CA ALA A 347 -12.04 15.74 -30.29
C ALA A 347 -12.86 16.88 -30.90
N SER A 348 -13.49 17.70 -30.06
CA SER A 348 -13.93 19.03 -30.43
C SER A 348 -12.76 19.96 -30.19
N THR A 349 -12.11 20.35 -31.27
CA THR A 349 -11.21 21.50 -31.33
C THR A 349 -11.84 22.70 -30.63
N GLY A 350 -11.27 23.14 -29.49
CA GLY A 350 -11.70 24.38 -28.86
C GLY A 350 -11.26 24.57 -27.40
N THR A 351 -10.18 25.35 -27.24
CA THR A 351 -9.78 26.10 -26.03
C THR A 351 -9.00 25.35 -24.95
N ALA A 352 -7.78 25.84 -24.70
CA ALA A 352 -6.80 25.31 -23.77
C ALA A 352 -7.30 25.30 -22.32
N SER A 353 -7.21 24.13 -21.67
CA SER A 353 -7.36 23.99 -20.22
C SER A 353 -6.09 24.50 -19.54
N THR A 354 -6.22 25.56 -18.75
CA THR A 354 -5.14 26.18 -17.97
C THR A 354 -4.68 25.29 -16.82
N PHE A 355 -3.36 25.14 -16.68
CA PHE A 355 -2.69 24.46 -15.59
C PHE A 355 -2.91 25.17 -14.24
N SER A 356 -3.19 24.41 -13.18
CA SER A 356 -3.11 24.89 -11.79
C SER A 356 -1.67 24.81 -11.30
N THR A 357 -1.10 25.93 -10.87
CA THR A 357 0.22 25.95 -10.21
C THR A 357 0.02 26.24 -8.73
N VAL A 358 0.45 25.31 -7.87
CA VAL A 358 0.53 25.52 -6.42
C VAL A 358 1.91 26.07 -6.10
N THR A 359 2.00 27.30 -5.61
CA THR A 359 3.26 27.89 -5.15
C THR A 359 3.25 28.01 -3.64
N LYS A 360 4.10 27.24 -2.96
CA LYS A 360 4.31 27.33 -1.50
C LYS A 360 5.49 28.25 -1.25
N SER A 361 5.23 29.50 -0.85
CA SER A 361 6.30 30.42 -0.43
C SER A 361 6.50 30.35 1.08
N LYS A 362 7.66 29.89 1.53
CA LYS A 362 8.08 29.95 2.95
C LYS A 362 8.62 31.36 3.24
N GLY A 363 7.74 32.26 3.66
CA GLY A 363 8.13 33.58 4.18
C GLY A 363 8.43 33.48 5.68
N SER A 364 9.70 33.52 6.07
CA SER A 364 10.09 33.81 7.45
C SER A 364 10.23 35.32 7.58
N SER A 365 9.25 35.99 8.19
CA SER A 365 9.37 37.39 8.58
C SER A 365 9.55 37.48 10.09
N HIS A 366 10.76 37.80 10.53
CA HIS A 366 10.98 38.30 11.89
C HIS A 366 10.40 39.71 11.99
N HIS A 367 9.25 39.84 12.63
CA HIS A 367 8.72 41.12 13.08
C HIS A 367 8.97 41.26 14.58
N THR A 368 9.96 42.07 14.96
CA THR A 368 10.13 42.59 16.32
C THR A 368 9.36 43.90 16.44
N SER A 369 8.16 43.85 17.01
CA SER A 369 7.47 45.05 17.49
C SER A 369 7.89 45.31 18.93
N SER A 370 8.78 46.30 19.12
CA SER A 370 9.03 46.91 20.42
C SER A 370 7.89 47.87 20.73
N ALA A 371 7.07 47.53 21.72
CA ALA A 371 6.27 48.49 22.47
C ALA A 371 6.74 48.41 23.92
N GLY A 372 7.25 49.53 24.44
CA GLY A 372 7.89 49.63 25.75
C GLY A 372 6.95 49.26 26.90
N GLY A 373 7.53 48.56 27.88
CA GLY A 373 6.87 48.12 29.09
C GLY A 373 7.63 46.95 29.68
N GLU A 374 8.64 47.26 30.49
CA GLU A 374 9.46 46.33 31.27
C GLU A 374 8.56 45.42 32.13
N GLN A 375 8.47 44.12 31.80
CA GLN A 375 8.32 42.97 32.71
C GLN A 375 8.45 41.64 31.94
N ASP A 376 9.33 40.78 32.45
CA ASP A 376 9.63 39.36 32.20
C ASP A 376 9.65 38.79 30.76
N GLY A 377 10.80 38.25 30.36
CA GLY A 377 11.10 37.82 29.00
C GLY A 377 10.44 36.49 28.63
N GLN A 378 9.31 36.55 27.93
CA GLN A 378 8.72 35.39 27.23
C GLN A 378 8.83 35.57 25.71
N THR A 379 9.61 34.70 25.06
CA THR A 379 9.75 34.70 23.59
C THR A 379 8.58 33.94 22.97
N VAL A 380 7.63 34.66 22.36
CA VAL A 380 6.51 34.08 21.61
C VAL A 380 6.91 33.99 20.13
N THR A 381 6.91 32.78 19.58
CA THR A 381 7.18 32.58 18.14
C THR A 381 5.85 32.41 17.42
N VAL A 382 5.56 33.31 16.48
CA VAL A 382 4.38 33.26 15.62
C VAL A 382 4.80 32.84 14.23
N ALA A 383 4.37 31.66 13.78
CA ALA A 383 4.59 31.19 12.41
C ALA A 383 3.28 31.34 11.63
N MET A 384 3.34 32.13 10.54
CA MET A 384 2.22 32.26 9.61
C MET A 384 2.49 31.45 8.35
N SER A 385 1.54 30.61 7.96
CA SER A 385 1.54 29.92 6.68
C SER A 385 0.35 30.42 5.87
N THR A 386 0.61 31.05 4.73
CA THR A 386 -0.44 31.52 3.83
C THR A 386 -0.42 30.68 2.56
N VAL A 387 -1.56 30.07 2.26
CA VAL A 387 -1.79 29.33 1.03
C VAL A 387 -2.75 30.15 0.17
N THR A 388 -2.33 30.49 -1.03
CA THR A 388 -3.18 31.18 -2.00
C THR A 388 -3.50 30.23 -3.14
N VAL A 389 -4.79 29.97 -3.33
CA VAL A 389 -5.29 29.15 -4.42
C VAL A 389 -6.02 30.07 -5.39
N THR A 390 -5.61 30.05 -6.65
CA THR A 390 -6.30 30.78 -7.72
C THR A 390 -6.90 29.78 -8.69
N ALA A 391 -8.24 29.80 -8.80
CA ALA A 391 -8.99 28.99 -9.74
C ALA A 391 -9.79 29.93 -10.66
N GLY A 392 -9.32 30.09 -11.90
CA GLY A 392 -9.88 31.07 -12.83
C GLY A 392 -9.63 32.52 -12.38
N VAL A 393 -10.69 33.34 -12.31
CA VAL A 393 -10.63 34.75 -11.86
C VAL A 393 -10.79 34.92 -10.36
N THR A 394 -11.00 33.83 -9.61
CA THR A 394 -11.25 33.86 -8.17
C THR A 394 -9.98 33.43 -7.43
N THR A 395 -9.51 34.28 -6.53
CA THR A 395 -8.37 34.00 -5.65
C THR A 395 -8.87 33.87 -4.22
N THR A 396 -8.60 32.72 -3.60
CA THR A 396 -8.90 32.46 -2.19
C THR A 396 -7.58 32.32 -1.45
N THR A 397 -7.39 33.14 -0.41
CA THR A 397 -6.21 33.13 0.44
C THR A 397 -6.60 32.62 1.82
N VAL A 398 -5.94 31.56 2.28
CA VAL A 398 -6.11 31.00 3.62
C VAL A 398 -4.80 31.19 4.38
N THR A 399 -4.86 31.93 5.48
CA THR A 399 -3.72 32.15 6.37
C THR A 399 -3.94 31.42 7.68
N ALA A 400 -3.10 30.41 7.94
CA ALA A 400 -3.03 29.74 9.23
C ALA A 400 -1.91 30.37 10.06
N THR A 401 -2.20 30.68 11.32
CA THR A 401 -1.22 31.23 12.26
C THR A 401 -1.07 30.27 13.43
N THR A 402 0.14 29.78 13.66
CA THR A 402 0.48 29.01 14.87
C THR A 402 1.30 29.88 15.80
N VAL A 403 0.90 29.91 17.08
CA VAL A 403 1.57 30.67 18.13
C VAL A 403 2.09 29.68 19.15
N THR A 404 3.42 29.60 19.29
CA THR A 404 4.06 28.73 20.28
C THR A 404 4.72 29.60 21.34
N ALA A 405 4.29 29.44 22.59
CA ALA A 405 4.93 30.03 23.77
C ALA A 405 5.71 28.95 24.51
N ALA A 406 7.02 29.15 24.70
CA ALA A 406 7.84 28.24 25.50
C ALA A 406 7.63 28.57 26.98
N ALA A 407 7.11 27.61 27.75
CA ALA A 407 7.07 27.67 29.21
C ALA A 407 8.29 26.93 29.78
N ASN A 408 9.14 27.64 30.53
CA ASN A 408 10.16 26.99 31.35
C ASN A 408 9.50 26.48 32.63
N ALA A 409 9.58 25.18 32.91
CA ALA A 409 9.29 24.64 34.23
C ALA A 409 10.36 23.62 34.65
N ALA A 410 11.06 23.97 35.73
CA ALA A 410 12.03 23.15 36.44
C ALA A 410 11.36 22.05 37.27
N ALA A 411 12.10 20.98 37.53
CA ALA A 411 11.68 19.81 38.28
C ALA A 411 11.41 20.08 39.78
N THR A 412 10.43 19.37 40.34
CA THR A 412 10.46 18.92 41.75
C THR A 412 9.51 17.74 41.96
N SER A 413 9.99 16.76 42.72
CA SER A 413 9.35 15.53 43.17
C SER A 413 8.44 15.74 44.38
N GLU A 414 7.31 15.02 44.47
CA GLU A 414 6.88 14.21 45.63
C GLU A 414 5.47 13.59 45.47
N SER A 415 5.25 12.48 46.18
CA SER A 415 4.09 11.59 46.19
C SER A 415 2.84 12.16 46.87
N SER A 416 1.64 11.70 46.48
CA SER A 416 0.66 11.01 47.35
C SER A 416 -0.71 10.82 46.66
N ALA A 417 -1.40 9.76 47.08
CA ALA A 417 -2.67 9.28 46.54
C ALA A 417 -3.90 10.03 47.08
N SER A 418 -4.98 10.12 46.28
CA SER A 418 -6.36 9.86 46.71
C SER A 418 -7.37 9.97 45.55
N THR A 419 -8.30 9.01 45.56
CA THR A 419 -9.66 8.97 44.98
C THR A 419 -10.42 10.31 44.97
N ASP A 420 -11.19 10.63 43.91
CA ASP A 420 -12.64 10.35 43.80
C ASP A 420 -13.30 10.99 42.54
N SER A 421 -14.22 10.22 41.94
CA SER A 421 -15.52 10.54 41.32
C SER A 421 -15.79 11.79 40.44
N ALA A 422 -16.20 11.47 39.20
CA ALA A 422 -17.41 11.91 38.47
C ALA A 422 -17.64 13.38 38.06
N ALA A 423 -17.83 13.61 36.75
CA ALA A 423 -18.98 14.35 36.22
C ALA A 423 -19.14 14.14 34.70
N SER A 424 -20.37 13.76 34.31
CA SER A 424 -20.88 13.71 32.94
C SER A 424 -20.95 15.09 32.29
N ALA A 425 -20.76 15.15 30.96
CA ALA A 425 -21.38 16.16 30.12
C ALA A 425 -21.91 15.50 28.84
N THR A 426 -23.22 15.36 28.81
CA THR A 426 -24.06 14.97 27.67
C THR A 426 -24.28 16.19 26.78
N THR A 427 -24.11 16.03 25.47
CA THR A 427 -24.73 16.93 24.48
C THR A 427 -25.31 16.09 23.34
N SER A 428 -26.62 16.16 23.24
CA SER A 428 -27.49 15.51 22.28
C SER A 428 -27.98 16.50 21.23
N ALA A 429 -28.08 16.05 19.97
CA ALA A 429 -29.14 16.32 18.97
C ALA A 429 -28.60 16.14 17.52
N PRO A 430 -29.46 15.96 16.51
CA PRO A 430 -30.63 15.09 16.42
C PRO A 430 -30.52 14.14 15.20
N GLY A 431 -31.27 13.03 15.27
CA GLY A 431 -31.30 11.99 14.25
C GLY A 431 -31.94 12.41 12.93
N VAL A 432 -31.46 11.79 11.86
CA VAL A 432 -32.12 11.73 10.56
C VAL A 432 -32.22 10.25 10.19
N VAL A 433 -33.47 9.83 9.99
CA VAL A 433 -33.87 8.48 9.57
C VAL A 433 -33.70 8.41 8.05
N ALA A 434 -32.99 7.41 7.55
CA ALA A 434 -33.00 7.08 6.12
C ALA A 434 -33.09 5.56 5.93
N GLU A 435 -34.04 5.18 5.08
CA GLU A 435 -34.53 3.83 4.78
C GLU A 435 -33.47 2.88 4.22
N ALA A 436 -33.60 1.61 4.62
CA ALA A 436 -32.93 0.48 4.01
C ALA A 436 -33.43 0.25 2.57
N SER A 437 -32.50 0.24 1.61
CA SER A 437 -32.73 -0.19 0.23
C SER A 437 -32.01 -1.53 0.00
N ASN A 438 -32.79 -2.59 -0.19
CA ASN A 438 -32.32 -3.92 -0.54
C ASN A 438 -32.04 -3.95 -2.05
N GLY A 439 -30.84 -3.54 -2.46
CA GLY A 439 -30.38 -3.58 -3.85
C GLY A 439 -29.57 -4.84 -4.16
N GLU A 440 -30.25 -5.96 -4.37
CA GLU A 440 -29.67 -7.20 -4.92
C GLU A 440 -29.37 -6.98 -6.42
N LEU A 441 -28.09 -6.80 -6.78
CA LEU A 441 -27.64 -6.65 -8.15
C LEU A 441 -27.13 -8.00 -8.70
N GLY A 442 -28.04 -8.74 -9.32
CA GLY A 442 -27.69 -9.91 -10.13
C GLY A 442 -27.05 -9.48 -11.45
N VAL A 443 -25.82 -9.93 -11.71
CA VAL A 443 -25.14 -9.80 -13.00
C VAL A 443 -24.88 -11.22 -13.56
N PRO A 444 -25.19 -11.49 -14.85
CA PRO A 444 -25.16 -12.83 -15.42
C PRO A 444 -23.73 -13.34 -15.65
N ARG A 445 -23.47 -14.60 -15.27
CA ARG A 445 -22.23 -15.33 -15.57
C ARG A 445 -22.16 -15.68 -17.06
N THR A 446 -21.16 -15.19 -17.77
CA THR A 446 -20.69 -15.79 -19.02
C THR A 446 -19.39 -16.54 -18.75
N GLN A 447 -19.42 -17.87 -18.91
CA GLN A 447 -18.23 -18.73 -18.88
C GLN A 447 -17.36 -18.44 -20.11
N GLY A 448 -16.20 -17.83 -19.91
CA GLY A 448 -15.12 -17.78 -20.88
C GLY A 448 -14.01 -18.73 -20.46
N VAL A 449 -13.64 -19.65 -21.34
CA VAL A 449 -12.52 -20.59 -21.15
C VAL A 449 -11.20 -19.80 -21.25
N ALA A 450 -10.40 -19.81 -20.19
CA ALA A 450 -9.06 -19.21 -20.19
C ALA A 450 -8.03 -20.13 -20.90
N PRO A 451 -7.08 -19.60 -21.69
CA PRO A 451 -6.00 -20.39 -22.27
C PRO A 451 -4.91 -20.69 -21.23
N ALA A 452 -4.43 -21.93 -21.21
CA ALA A 452 -3.31 -22.37 -20.39
C ALA A 452 -1.98 -21.75 -20.88
N VAL A 453 -1.25 -21.12 -19.97
CA VAL A 453 0.13 -20.69 -20.19
C VAL A 453 1.04 -21.89 -19.94
N THR A 454 2.04 -22.13 -20.79
CA THR A 454 3.03 -23.20 -20.61
C THR A 454 4.36 -22.58 -20.16
N PRO A 455 5.05 -23.12 -19.15
CA PRO A 455 6.31 -22.54 -18.70
C PRO A 455 7.45 -22.75 -19.71
N PHE A 456 8.22 -21.68 -19.91
CA PHE A 456 9.37 -21.60 -20.80
C PHE A 456 10.56 -22.38 -20.21
N MET A 457 10.60 -23.70 -20.40
CA MET A 457 11.75 -24.53 -20.03
C MET A 457 12.94 -24.25 -20.95
N GLN A 458 14.01 -23.72 -20.36
CA GLN A 458 15.31 -23.57 -21.00
C GLN A 458 15.87 -24.95 -21.41
N ASN A 459 16.15 -25.09 -22.72
CA ASN A 459 16.82 -26.24 -23.32
C ASN A 459 18.19 -26.53 -22.67
N ARG A 460 18.25 -27.45 -21.70
CA ARG A 460 19.50 -28.14 -21.33
C ARG A 460 19.59 -29.47 -22.07
N ARG A 461 20.43 -29.50 -23.11
CA ARG A 461 20.85 -30.71 -23.83
C ARG A 461 21.45 -31.73 -22.85
N ARG A 462 20.74 -32.84 -22.62
CA ARG A 462 21.31 -34.06 -22.01
C ARG A 462 22.25 -34.72 -23.02
N ARG A 463 23.54 -34.87 -22.68
CA ARG A 463 24.45 -35.81 -23.33
C ARG A 463 24.19 -37.20 -22.76
N SER A 464 23.68 -38.10 -23.60
CA SER A 464 23.50 -39.52 -23.28
C SER A 464 24.88 -40.21 -23.19
N ARG A 465 25.14 -40.92 -22.09
CA ARG A 465 26.22 -41.91 -22.01
C ARG A 465 25.77 -43.17 -22.74
N ILE A 466 26.54 -43.56 -23.74
CA ILE A 466 26.48 -44.86 -24.39
C ILE A 466 27.26 -45.84 -23.50
N SER A 467 26.59 -46.92 -23.08
CA SER A 467 27.23 -48.12 -22.53
C SER A 467 27.55 -49.04 -23.70
N ILE A 468 28.83 -49.39 -23.87
CA ILE A 468 29.26 -50.48 -24.75
C ILE A 468 29.66 -51.64 -23.84
N LEU A 469 29.05 -52.80 -24.12
CA LEU A 469 29.46 -54.13 -23.68
C LEU A 469 30.76 -54.52 -24.41
N GLU A 470 31.82 -54.79 -23.65
CA GLU A 470 32.71 -55.95 -23.77
C GLU A 470 33.62 -56.04 -22.53
#